data_AF-A0AAX2ICY6-F1
#
_entry.id   AF-A0AAX2ICY6-F1
#
_cell.length_a   1.000
_cell.length_b   1.000
_cell.length_c   1.000
_cell.angle_alpha   90.00
_cell.angle_beta   90.00
_cell.angle_gamma   90.00
#
_symmetry.space_group_name_H-M   'P 1'
#
loop_
_entity.id
_entity.type
_entity.pdbx_description
1 polymer ?
#
loop_
_entity_poly.entity_id
_entity_poly.type
_entity_poly.pdbx_seq_one_letter_code
_entity_poly.pdbx_strand_id
1 'polypeptide(L)'
;MNNTLLSSERQQYVENQNKYIKQAAVFFACTPIVTIAFFAGIFFYIIPDKSQIYNLLLAISVAEILAFYFSYRVLKKKIQNQQELIAQMSDTDFQQLLNTQKYLFPLMKYNPPFVFCRDKLYLFPLFNIKEINPTTIKQLNWRYYNRQNRGMTFIKTPNTTNVAKMTKELYLHFASIIKHYNPSVQIEML
;
A
#
# COMPACT_ATOMS: atom_id res chain seq x y z
N MET A 1 12.42 8.96 -30.56
CA MET A 1 11.36 7.93 -30.64
C MET A 1 10.93 7.35 -29.28
N ASN A 2 11.59 7.65 -28.14
CA ASN A 2 11.23 7.05 -26.84
C ASN A 2 10.04 7.71 -26.10
N ASN A 3 9.76 9.00 -26.32
CA ASN A 3 8.78 9.73 -25.52
C ASN A 3 7.33 9.27 -25.75
N THR A 4 7.00 8.84 -26.98
CA THR A 4 5.66 8.32 -27.31
C THR A 4 5.41 6.95 -26.68
N LEU A 5 6.40 6.05 -26.71
CA LEU A 5 6.31 4.74 -26.06
C LEU A 5 6.10 4.90 -24.55
N LEU A 6 6.87 5.79 -23.90
CA LEU A 6 6.76 6.00 -22.47
C LEU A 6 5.43 6.67 -22.07
N SER A 7 4.89 7.55 -22.91
CA SER A 7 3.55 8.10 -22.69
C SER A 7 2.46 7.01 -22.76
N SER A 8 2.63 6.02 -23.65
CA SER A 8 1.72 4.87 -23.76
C SER A 8 1.81 3.96 -22.53
N GLU A 9 3.04 3.64 -22.07
CA GLU A 9 3.25 2.84 -20.85
C GLU A 9 2.66 3.51 -19.60
N ARG A 10 2.78 4.84 -19.48
CA ARG A 10 2.15 5.61 -18.40
C ARG A 10 0.63 5.51 -18.43
N GLN A 11 0.02 5.68 -19.61
CA GLN A 11 -1.43 5.57 -19.77
C GLN A 11 -1.90 4.15 -19.42
N GLN A 12 -1.20 3.13 -19.91
CA GLN A 12 -1.50 1.73 -19.60
C GLN A 12 -1.35 1.44 -18.09
N TYR A 13 -0.35 2.02 -17.43
CA TYR A 13 -0.17 1.88 -15.99
C TYR A 13 -1.35 2.45 -15.21
N VAL A 14 -1.81 3.66 -15.55
CA VAL A 14 -2.99 4.29 -14.95
C VAL A 14 -4.26 3.48 -15.22
N GLU A 15 -4.42 2.92 -16.42
CA GLU A 15 -5.53 2.04 -16.76
C GLU A 15 -5.53 0.76 -15.90
N ASN A 16 -4.36 0.16 -15.69
CA ASN A 16 -4.20 -1.01 -14.84
C ASN A 16 -4.50 -0.69 -13.36
N GLN A 17 -4.14 0.50 -12.87
CA GLN A 17 -4.56 0.98 -11.55
C GLN A 17 -6.09 1.09 -11.45
N ASN A 18 -6.77 1.57 -12.50
CA ASN A 18 -8.23 1.65 -12.52
C ASN A 18 -8.88 0.25 -12.53
N LYS A 19 -8.32 -0.70 -13.28
CA LYS A 19 -8.74 -2.12 -13.23
C LYS A 19 -8.55 -2.72 -11.83
N TYR A 20 -7.42 -2.43 -11.20
CA TYR A 20 -7.14 -2.86 -9.83
C TYR A 20 -8.16 -2.30 -8.82
N ILE A 21 -8.50 -1.00 -8.89
CA ILE A 21 -9.55 -0.41 -8.03
C ILE A 21 -10.91 -1.10 -8.26
N LYS A 22 -11.27 -1.41 -9.51
CA LYS A 22 -12.52 -2.12 -9.83
C LYS A 22 -12.55 -3.52 -9.21
N GLN A 23 -11.47 -4.28 -9.34
CA GLN A 23 -11.34 -5.60 -8.71
C GLN A 23 -11.40 -5.51 -7.19
N ALA A 24 -10.72 -4.53 -6.60
CA ALA A 24 -10.80 -4.27 -5.16
C ALA A 24 -12.23 -3.94 -4.72
N ALA A 25 -12.97 -3.12 -5.48
CA ALA A 25 -14.37 -2.81 -5.17
C ALA A 25 -15.24 -4.07 -5.05
N VAL A 26 -15.07 -5.02 -5.98
CA VAL A 26 -15.78 -6.31 -5.94
C VAL A 26 -15.37 -7.11 -4.70
N PHE A 27 -14.07 -7.20 -4.41
CA PHE A 27 -13.58 -7.88 -3.20
C PHE A 27 -14.17 -7.27 -1.92
N PHE A 28 -14.08 -5.95 -1.74
CA PHE A 28 -14.60 -5.24 -0.57
C PHE A 28 -16.13 -5.36 -0.43
N ALA A 29 -16.87 -5.54 -1.53
CA ALA A 29 -18.31 -5.75 -1.51
C ALA A 29 -18.70 -7.20 -1.15
N CYS A 30 -17.97 -8.20 -1.67
CA CYS A 30 -18.30 -9.61 -1.45
C CYS A 30 -17.86 -10.14 -0.08
N THR A 31 -16.70 -9.70 0.43
CA THR A 31 -16.17 -10.17 1.72
C THR A 31 -17.16 -10.03 2.88
N PRO A 32 -17.78 -8.86 3.15
CA PRO A 32 -18.72 -8.73 4.27
C PRO A 32 -19.92 -9.66 4.13
N ILE A 33 -20.39 -9.95 2.92
CA ILE A 33 -21.53 -10.86 2.71
C ILE A 33 -21.16 -12.28 3.15
N VAL A 34 -19.97 -12.75 2.75
CA VAL A 34 -19.50 -14.11 3.06
C VAL A 34 -19.21 -14.26 4.55
N THR A 35 -18.59 -13.26 5.18
CA THR A 35 -18.29 -13.29 6.62
C THR A 35 -19.56 -13.24 7.45
N ILE A 36 -20.51 -12.37 7.12
CA ILE A 36 -21.83 -12.30 7.79
C ILE A 36 -22.55 -13.65 7.68
N ALA A 37 -22.59 -14.25 6.48
CA ALA A 37 -23.23 -15.55 6.28
C ALA A 37 -22.57 -16.67 7.12
N PHE A 38 -21.24 -16.67 7.19
CA PHE A 38 -20.48 -17.62 8.00
C PHE A 38 -20.78 -17.47 9.50
N PHE A 39 -20.72 -16.24 10.04
CA PHE A 39 -21.04 -15.99 11.44
C PHE A 39 -22.49 -16.27 11.79
N ALA A 40 -23.43 -15.92 10.89
CA ALA A 40 -24.84 -16.28 11.06
C ALA A 40 -25.00 -17.79 11.21
N GLY A 41 -24.39 -18.60 10.32
CA GLY A 41 -24.43 -20.06 10.40
C GLY A 41 -23.90 -20.61 11.73
N ILE A 42 -22.77 -20.08 12.22
CA ILE A 42 -22.19 -20.46 13.51
C ILE A 42 -23.14 -20.12 14.65
N PHE A 43 -23.64 -18.89 14.71
CA PHE A 43 -24.50 -18.46 15.82
C PHE A 43 -25.82 -19.23 15.86
N PHE A 44 -26.44 -19.50 14.71
CA PHE A 44 -27.66 -20.30 14.64
C PHE A 44 -27.45 -21.77 15.00
N TYR A 45 -26.24 -22.31 14.82
CA TYR A 45 -25.90 -23.68 15.18
C TYR A 45 -25.55 -23.85 16.66
N ILE A 46 -24.80 -22.91 17.24
CA ILE A 46 -24.22 -23.05 18.59
C ILE A 46 -25.13 -22.50 19.69
N ILE A 47 -25.87 -21.41 19.43
CA ILE A 47 -26.55 -20.66 20.50
C ILE A 47 -28.05 -21.04 20.55
N PRO A 48 -28.54 -21.61 21.66
CA PRO A 48 -29.94 -22.04 21.79
C PRO A 48 -30.94 -20.87 21.88
N ASP A 49 -30.57 -19.79 22.59
CA ASP A 49 -31.40 -18.59 22.74
C ASP A 49 -31.08 -17.59 21.62
N LYS A 50 -32.05 -17.41 20.72
CA LYS A 50 -31.89 -16.64 19.49
C LYS A 50 -32.18 -15.16 19.66
N SER A 51 -32.77 -14.74 20.78
CA SER A 51 -33.29 -13.37 20.96
C SER A 51 -32.20 -12.29 20.97
N GLN A 52 -31.06 -12.57 21.60
CA GLN A 52 -29.92 -11.64 21.65
C GLN A 52 -28.96 -11.74 20.45
N ILE A 53 -29.04 -12.84 19.68
CA ILE A 53 -28.16 -13.10 18.53
C ILE A 53 -28.40 -12.09 17.41
N TYR A 54 -29.67 -11.80 17.09
CA TYR A 54 -30.01 -10.94 15.96
C TYR A 54 -29.45 -9.53 16.10
N ASN A 55 -29.57 -8.94 17.29
CA ASN A 55 -29.04 -7.60 17.57
C ASN A 55 -27.51 -7.57 17.50
N LEU A 56 -26.84 -8.59 18.03
CA LEU A 56 -25.39 -8.72 17.97
C LEU A 56 -24.89 -8.91 16.52
N LEU A 57 -25.53 -9.81 15.76
CA LEU A 57 -25.20 -10.06 14.37
C LEU A 57 -25.43 -8.82 13.51
N LEU A 58 -26.50 -8.06 13.75
CA LEU A 58 -26.77 -6.80 13.08
C LEU A 58 -25.68 -5.76 13.38
N ALA A 59 -25.32 -5.58 14.66
CA ALA A 59 -24.28 -4.64 15.05
C ALA A 59 -22.92 -4.97 14.41
N ILE A 60 -22.53 -6.25 14.43
CA ILE A 60 -21.29 -6.72 13.78
C ILE A 60 -21.36 -6.50 12.27
N SER A 61 -22.48 -6.85 11.63
CA SER A 61 -22.68 -6.69 10.19
C SER A 61 -22.53 -5.23 9.76
N VAL A 62 -23.16 -4.31 10.49
CA VAL A 62 -23.07 -2.87 10.22
C VAL A 62 -21.63 -2.38 10.39
N ALA A 63 -20.98 -2.74 11.50
CA ALA A 63 -19.59 -2.35 11.76
C ALA A 63 -18.64 -2.87 10.67
N GLU A 64 -18.83 -4.11 10.23
CA GLU A 64 -18.03 -4.74 9.17
C GLU A 64 -18.25 -4.05 7.82
N ILE A 65 -19.51 -3.85 7.39
CA ILE A 65 -19.83 -3.15 6.13
C ILE A 65 -19.19 -1.76 6.12
N LEU A 66 -19.30 -1.02 7.23
CA LEU A 66 -18.67 0.30 7.37
C LEU A 66 -17.14 0.23 7.27
N ALA A 67 -16.51 -0.76 7.91
CA ALA A 67 -15.06 -0.94 7.88
C ALA A 67 -14.55 -1.28 6.46
N PHE A 68 -15.23 -2.19 5.74
CA PHE A 68 -14.89 -2.53 4.36
C PHE A 68 -15.13 -1.37 3.39
N TYR A 69 -16.24 -0.65 3.55
CA TYR A 69 -16.53 0.55 2.77
C TYR A 69 -15.48 1.64 2.99
N PHE A 70 -15.13 1.93 4.24
CA PHE A 70 -14.09 2.89 4.59
C PHE A 70 -12.73 2.50 4.00
N SER A 71 -12.34 1.22 4.14
CA SER A 71 -11.09 0.67 3.59
C SER A 71 -11.02 0.84 2.07
N TYR A 72 -12.11 0.55 1.36
CA TYR A 72 -12.19 0.78 -0.09
C TYR A 72 -12.02 2.26 -0.45
N ARG A 73 -12.68 3.17 0.27
CA ARG A 73 -12.55 4.62 0.01
C ARG A 73 -11.12 5.12 0.20
N VAL A 74 -10.46 4.68 1.27
CA VAL A 74 -9.06 5.00 1.54
C VAL A 74 -8.16 4.50 0.41
N LEU A 75 -8.32 3.25 -0.02
CA LEU A 75 -7.56 2.69 -1.14
C LEU A 75 -7.78 3.48 -2.44
N LYS A 76 -9.04 3.77 -2.78
CA LYS A 76 -9.40 4.52 -3.99
C LYS A 76 -8.77 5.91 -3.98
N LYS A 77 -8.88 6.65 -2.87
CA LYS A 77 -8.31 8.00 -2.75
C LYS A 77 -6.78 7.97 -2.84
N LYS A 78 -6.15 6.98 -2.20
CA LYS A 78 -4.69 6.79 -2.27
C LYS A 78 -4.21 6.59 -3.71
N ILE A 79 -4.88 5.74 -4.49
CA ILE A 79 -4.50 5.49 -5.89
C ILE A 79 -4.75 6.72 -6.77
N GLN A 80 -5.82 7.48 -6.54
CA GLN A 80 -6.04 8.74 -7.27
C GLN A 80 -4.89 9.72 -7.05
N ASN A 81 -4.47 9.91 -5.79
CA ASN A 81 -3.33 10.78 -5.50
C ASN A 81 -2.02 10.23 -6.11
N GLN A 82 -1.86 8.90 -6.21
CA GLN A 82 -0.73 8.29 -6.95
C GLN A 82 -0.78 8.62 -8.44
N GLN A 83 -1.95 8.57 -9.07
CA GLN A 83 -2.13 8.91 -10.49
C GLN A 83 -1.74 10.37 -10.77
N GLU A 84 -2.08 11.29 -9.87
CA GLU A 84 -1.66 12.70 -9.94
C GLU A 84 -0.13 12.85 -9.88
N LEU A 85 0.54 12.09 -9.00
CA LEU A 85 2.01 12.07 -8.93
C LEU A 85 2.65 11.48 -10.19
N ILE A 86 2.07 10.42 -10.75
CA ILE A 86 2.55 9.76 -11.97
C ILE A 86 2.44 10.68 -13.19
N ALA A 87 1.35 11.44 -13.29
CA ALA A 87 1.18 12.45 -14.34
C ALA A 87 2.28 13.52 -14.30
N GLN A 88 2.88 13.75 -13.13
CA GLN A 88 3.91 14.76 -12.88
C GLN A 88 5.35 14.22 -12.89
N MET A 89 5.53 12.90 -13.04
CA MET A 89 6.84 12.24 -13.02
C MET A 89 7.67 12.56 -14.26
N SER A 90 8.98 12.71 -14.06
CA SER A 90 9.93 12.62 -15.17
C SER A 90 9.95 11.22 -15.78
N ASP A 91 10.53 11.09 -16.96
CA ASP A 91 10.68 9.80 -17.66
C ASP A 91 11.53 8.82 -16.84
N THR A 92 12.59 9.34 -16.21
CA THR A 92 13.47 8.59 -15.31
C THR A 92 12.74 8.11 -14.06
N ASP A 93 11.97 8.99 -13.40
CA ASP A 93 11.19 8.64 -12.20
C ASP A 93 10.17 7.54 -12.51
N PHE A 94 9.53 7.62 -13.68
CA PHE A 94 8.56 6.61 -14.10
C PHE A 94 9.22 5.26 -14.36
N GLN A 95 10.38 5.22 -15.02
CA GLN A 95 11.15 3.98 -15.20
C GLN A 95 11.60 3.38 -13.86
N GLN A 96 11.98 4.21 -12.90
CA GLN A 96 12.29 3.76 -11.55
C GLN A 96 11.07 3.17 -10.83
N LEU A 97 9.87 3.74 -11.02
CA LEU A 97 8.62 3.16 -10.54
C LEU A 97 8.38 1.77 -11.15
N LEU A 98 8.54 1.61 -12.47
CA LEU A 98 8.39 0.31 -13.14
C LEU A 98 9.39 -0.72 -12.61
N ASN A 99 10.63 -0.31 -12.35
CA ASN A 99 11.65 -1.17 -11.76
C ASN A 99 11.28 -1.57 -10.32
N THR A 100 10.72 -0.64 -9.54
CA THR A 100 10.26 -0.92 -8.17
C THR A 100 9.14 -1.96 -8.14
N GLN A 101 8.26 -1.99 -9.14
CA GLN A 101 7.16 -2.96 -9.23
C GLN A 101 7.63 -4.41 -9.30
N LYS A 102 8.83 -4.68 -9.82
CA LYS A 102 9.39 -6.03 -9.92
C LYS A 102 9.58 -6.69 -8.55
N TYR A 103 9.73 -5.88 -7.50
CA TYR A 103 9.93 -6.32 -6.12
C TYR A 103 8.64 -6.30 -5.28
N LEU A 104 7.51 -5.90 -5.87
CA LEU A 104 6.23 -5.85 -5.18
C LEU A 104 5.53 -7.20 -5.20
N PHE A 105 4.83 -7.51 -4.11
CA PHE A 105 3.93 -8.65 -4.09
C PHE A 105 2.86 -8.49 -5.19
N PRO A 106 2.47 -9.54 -5.92
CA PRO A 106 1.57 -9.43 -7.08
C PRO A 106 0.26 -8.67 -6.80
N LEU A 107 -0.35 -8.88 -5.63
CA LEU A 107 -1.58 -8.18 -5.22
C LEU A 107 -1.38 -6.67 -4.93
N MET A 108 -0.14 -6.21 -4.81
CA MET A 108 0.22 -4.82 -4.50
C MET A 108 0.95 -4.14 -5.67
N LYS A 109 1.04 -4.79 -6.83
CA LYS A 109 1.81 -4.32 -7.99
C LYS A 109 1.46 -2.89 -8.41
N TYR A 110 0.18 -2.53 -8.32
CA TYR A 110 -0.34 -1.20 -8.73
C TYR A 110 -0.59 -0.25 -7.55
N ASN A 111 -0.16 -0.65 -6.35
CA ASN A 111 -0.32 0.10 -5.11
C ASN A 111 0.99 0.07 -4.31
N PRO A 112 2.07 0.66 -4.86
CA PRO A 112 3.37 0.64 -4.20
C PRO A 112 3.33 1.37 -2.84
N PRO A 113 4.15 0.96 -1.86
CA PRO A 113 4.23 1.63 -0.57
C PRO A 113 4.93 2.99 -0.63
N PHE A 114 5.73 3.24 -1.67
CA PHE A 114 6.42 4.50 -1.91
C PHE A 114 6.62 4.76 -3.40
N VAL A 115 6.95 6.00 -3.74
CA VAL A 115 7.28 6.48 -5.09
C VAL A 115 8.35 7.57 -4.98
N PHE A 116 9.27 7.61 -5.94
CA PHE A 116 10.16 8.75 -6.15
C PHE A 116 9.63 9.62 -7.28
N CYS A 117 9.57 10.93 -7.06
CA CYS A 117 9.12 11.88 -8.07
C CYS A 117 9.74 13.25 -7.75
N ARG A 118 10.39 13.88 -8.74
CA ARG A 118 11.00 15.23 -8.59
C ARG A 118 11.94 15.32 -7.38
N ASP A 119 12.88 14.37 -7.28
CA ASP A 119 13.88 14.26 -6.20
C ASP A 119 13.31 14.13 -4.78
N LYS A 120 12.02 13.85 -4.66
CA LYS A 120 11.31 13.66 -3.40
C LYS A 120 10.84 12.22 -3.27
N LEU A 121 10.87 11.73 -2.04
CA LEU A 121 10.28 10.45 -1.66
C LEU A 121 8.86 10.67 -1.17
N TYR A 122 7.88 10.07 -1.83
CA TYR A 122 6.50 10.01 -1.37
C TYR A 122 6.23 8.64 -0.77
N LEU A 123 5.95 8.59 0.52
CA LEU A 123 5.43 7.39 1.18
C LEU A 123 3.90 7.43 1.18
N PHE A 124 3.30 6.26 1.02
CA PHE A 124 1.85 6.12 1.07
C PHE A 124 1.40 5.24 2.24
N PRO A 125 1.51 5.75 3.49
CA PRO A 125 0.85 5.10 4.62
C PRO A 125 -0.67 5.21 4.46
N LEU A 126 -1.40 4.57 5.37
CA LEU A 126 -2.83 4.31 5.20
C LEU A 126 -3.68 5.58 4.97
N PHE A 127 -3.38 6.68 5.67
CA PHE A 127 -4.25 7.86 5.68
C PHE A 127 -3.74 9.02 4.83
N ASN A 128 -2.49 9.43 5.02
CA ASN A 128 -1.95 10.66 4.42
C ASN A 128 -0.64 10.37 3.71
N ILE A 129 -0.48 10.90 2.48
CA ILE A 129 0.80 10.86 1.79
C ILE A 129 1.82 11.63 2.60
N LYS A 130 2.99 11.03 2.79
CA LYS A 130 4.11 11.70 3.44
C LYS A 130 5.20 11.96 2.43
N GLU A 131 5.49 13.24 2.23
CA GLU A 131 6.65 13.68 1.47
C GLU A 131 7.87 13.69 2.39
N ILE A 132 8.98 13.16 1.90
CA ILE A 132 10.26 13.10 2.61
C ILE A 132 11.34 13.54 1.62
N ASN A 133 12.22 14.44 2.07
CA ASN A 133 13.45 14.72 1.35
C ASN A 133 14.43 13.55 1.58
N PRO A 134 14.80 12.77 0.54
CA PRO A 134 15.64 11.60 0.70
C PRO A 134 17.04 11.93 1.27
N THR A 135 17.55 13.16 1.05
CA THR A 135 18.85 13.59 1.57
C THR A 135 18.87 13.74 3.10
N THR A 136 17.70 13.90 3.71
CA THR A 136 17.56 14.10 5.17
C THR A 136 17.43 12.78 5.95
N ILE A 137 17.30 11.65 5.26
CA ILE A 137 17.17 10.34 5.90
C ILE A 137 18.49 9.98 6.57
N LYS A 138 18.49 9.87 7.90
CA LYS A 138 19.69 9.55 8.69
C LYS A 138 19.95 8.04 8.73
N GLN A 139 18.88 7.27 8.89
CA GLN A 139 18.98 5.83 9.12
C GLN A 139 17.78 5.09 8.52
N LEU A 140 18.07 3.95 7.90
CA LEU A 140 17.12 2.98 7.40
C LEU A 140 17.33 1.67 8.16
N ASN A 141 16.28 1.21 8.84
CA ASN A 141 16.30 -0.09 9.52
C ASN A 141 15.20 -0.96 8.97
N TRP A 142 15.50 -2.21 8.66
CA TRP A 142 14.49 -3.19 8.35
C TRP A 142 14.48 -4.28 9.40
N ARG A 143 13.31 -4.51 10.01
CA ARG A 143 13.11 -5.51 11.05
C ARG A 143 12.13 -6.58 10.62
N TYR A 144 12.48 -7.84 10.85
CA TYR A 144 11.52 -8.93 10.76
C TYR A 144 10.42 -8.76 11.80
N TYR A 145 9.16 -8.94 11.40
CA TYR A 145 8.06 -9.09 12.36
C TYR A 145 7.45 -10.49 12.34
N ASN A 146 7.81 -11.34 11.37
CA ASN A 146 7.47 -12.75 11.36
C ASN A 146 8.50 -13.60 10.61
N ARG A 147 8.44 -14.94 10.76
CA ARG A 147 9.31 -15.91 10.07
C ARG A 147 9.10 -15.99 8.54
N GLN A 148 8.13 -15.27 7.98
CA GLN A 148 7.76 -15.34 6.55
C GLN A 148 8.43 -14.25 5.70
N ASN A 149 9.63 -13.79 6.09
CA ASN A 149 10.35 -12.69 5.42
C ASN A 149 9.54 -11.39 5.28
N ARG A 150 8.55 -11.17 6.15
CA ARG A 150 7.83 -9.90 6.21
C ARG A 150 8.46 -9.03 7.26
N GLY A 151 8.83 -7.82 6.85
CA GLY A 151 9.45 -6.84 7.72
C GLY A 151 8.79 -5.48 7.65
N MET A 152 9.18 -4.64 8.60
CA MET A 152 8.86 -3.22 8.61
C MET A 152 10.13 -2.44 8.38
N THR A 153 10.06 -1.50 7.43
CA THR A 153 11.10 -0.52 7.18
C THR A 153 10.83 0.70 8.05
N PHE A 154 11.80 1.07 8.87
CA PHE A 154 11.84 2.28 9.67
C PHE A 154 12.75 3.28 8.96
N ILE A 155 12.18 4.42 8.59
CA ILE A 155 12.84 5.50 7.87
C ILE A 155 12.99 6.66 8.85
N LYS A 156 14.20 6.81 9.41
CA LYS A 156 14.48 7.86 10.39
C LYS A 156 14.97 9.11 9.70
N THR A 157 14.26 10.20 9.95
CA THR A 157 14.63 11.58 9.59
C THR A 157 15.02 12.31 10.88
N PRO A 158 15.52 13.56 10.83
CA PRO A 158 15.96 14.27 12.04
C PRO A 158 14.86 14.39 13.10
N ASN A 159 13.60 14.56 12.67
CA ASN A 159 12.48 14.90 13.55
C ASN A 159 11.47 13.75 13.71
N THR A 160 11.47 12.77 12.80
CA THR A 160 10.43 11.73 12.77
C THR A 160 10.96 10.38 12.32
N THR A 161 10.29 9.31 12.76
CA THR A 161 10.47 7.97 12.21
C THR A 161 9.21 7.56 11.46
N ASN A 162 9.35 7.29 10.17
CA ASN A 162 8.27 6.79 9.33
C ASN A 162 8.37 5.27 9.18
N VAL A 163 7.23 4.59 9.09
CA VAL A 163 7.18 3.13 8.96
C VAL A 163 6.48 2.76 7.66
N ALA A 164 7.08 1.85 6.91
CA ALA A 164 6.51 1.27 5.71
C ALA A 164 6.66 -0.25 5.73
N LYS A 165 5.63 -0.98 5.27
CA LYS A 165 5.73 -2.42 5.08
C LYS A 165 6.47 -2.69 3.76
N MET A 166 7.59 -3.39 3.84
CA MET A 166 8.37 -3.81 2.68
C MET A 166 8.87 -5.24 2.88
N THR A 167 8.90 -6.01 1.79
CA THR A 167 9.67 -7.25 1.75
C THR A 167 11.16 -6.94 1.86
N LYS A 168 11.98 -7.93 2.19
CA LYS A 168 13.44 -7.75 2.22
C LYS A 168 13.99 -7.23 0.90
N GLU A 169 13.55 -7.80 -0.21
CA GLU A 169 13.98 -7.41 -1.56
C GLU A 169 13.59 -5.97 -1.90
N LEU A 170 12.34 -5.60 -1.62
CA LEU A 170 11.87 -4.22 -1.81
C LEU A 170 12.64 -3.24 -0.91
N TYR A 171 12.96 -3.64 0.32
CA TYR A 171 13.78 -2.85 1.22
C TYR A 171 15.20 -2.64 0.66
N LEU A 172 15.84 -3.68 0.15
CA LEU A 172 17.19 -3.58 -0.44
C LEU A 172 17.19 -2.66 -1.68
N HIS A 173 16.18 -2.79 -2.54
CA HIS A 173 15.99 -1.88 -3.68
C HIS A 173 15.71 -0.44 -3.24
N PHE A 174 14.89 -0.25 -2.21
CA PHE A 174 14.64 1.06 -1.63
C PHE A 174 15.92 1.67 -1.03
N ALA A 175 16.69 0.89 -0.28
CA ALA A 175 17.93 1.33 0.35
C ALA A 175 19.01 1.70 -0.68
N SER A 176 19.10 0.97 -1.81
CA SER A 176 20.04 1.31 -2.89
C SER A 176 19.70 2.66 -3.52
N ILE A 177 18.41 2.93 -3.75
CA ILE A 177 17.94 4.24 -4.22
C ILE A 177 18.29 5.33 -3.21
N ILE A 178 17.95 5.16 -1.92
CA ILE A 178 18.23 6.20 -0.92
C ILE A 178 19.72 6.47 -0.79
N LYS A 179 20.58 5.45 -0.90
CA LYS A 179 22.03 5.62 -0.87
C LYS A 179 22.57 6.47 -2.03
N HIS A 180 21.89 6.45 -3.18
CA HIS A 180 22.22 7.33 -4.31
C HIS A 180 21.95 8.81 -3.97
N TYR A 181 20.83 9.10 -3.32
CA TYR A 181 20.47 10.46 -2.89
C TYR A 181 21.20 10.92 -1.63
N ASN A 182 21.50 10.00 -0.71
CA ASN A 182 22.22 10.25 0.53
C ASN A 182 23.27 9.16 0.79
N PRO A 183 24.52 9.36 0.34
CA PRO A 183 25.59 8.40 0.59
C PRO A 183 25.91 8.17 2.07
N SER A 184 25.58 9.14 2.94
CA SER A 184 25.85 9.08 4.38
C SER A 184 24.80 8.31 5.20
N VAL A 185 23.72 7.85 4.55
CA VAL A 185 22.64 7.14 5.23
C VAL A 185 23.13 5.85 5.87
N GLN A 186 22.78 5.64 7.14
CA GLN A 186 23.05 4.38 7.83
C GLN A 186 22.01 3.35 7.43
N ILE A 187 22.43 2.17 6.97
CA ILE A 187 21.52 1.10 6.51
C ILE A 187 21.76 -0.14 7.39
N GLU A 188 20.73 -0.57 8.09
CA GLU A 188 20.77 -1.74 8.97
C GLU A 188 19.68 -2.76 8.58
N MET A 189 19.97 -4.04 8.77
CA MET A 189 19.00 -5.13 8.74
C MET A 189 19.06 -5.84 10.09
N LEU A 190 17.91 -5.97 10.75
CA LEU A 190 17.77 -6.43 12.13
C LEU A 190 16.74 -7.56 12.25
#